data_AF-A0A9F2R7L8-F1
#
_entry.id   AF-A0A9F2R7L8-F1
#
_cell.length_a   1.000
_cell.length_b   1.000
_cell.length_c   1.000
_cell.angle_alpha   90.00
_cell.angle_beta   90.00
_cell.angle_gamma   90.00
#
_symmetry.space_group_name_H-M   'P 1'
#
loop_
_entity.id
_entity.type
_entity.pdbx_description
1 polymer ?
#
loop_
_entity_poly.entity_id
_entity_poly.type
_entity_poly.pdbx_seq_one_letter_code
_entity_poly.pdbx_strand_id
1 'polypeptide(L)'
;METDNLVVIVRNEDIFPHIHEVPSLLRLKHFPNVTFAGVDSPEDTLDHTYQELFHSGGFVVSDDKVLETMTVGELKDVIKTLEKLNSHGRWKWLLHYRESKKLMEDARGDPAAHTKEFVLKSCQGTNITEVLHYHKCDSRSCVRFERFNCLLNLQIQHITKRFAVFLTENASASREALENKGILGLDVSGFLATAQEMVAPFGRGFW
;
A
#
# COMPACT_ATOMS: atom_id res chain seq x y z
N MET A 1 25.01 18.24 -9.57
CA MET A 1 23.84 19.05 -9.95
C MET A 1 22.92 18.98 -8.76
N GLU A 2 22.63 20.11 -8.11
CA GLU A 2 21.59 20.16 -7.08
C GLU A 2 20.30 19.67 -7.73
N THR A 3 19.80 18.52 -7.31
CA THR A 3 18.46 18.09 -7.67
C THR A 3 17.52 18.97 -6.86
N ASP A 4 16.79 19.87 -7.54
CA ASP A 4 15.76 20.67 -6.91
C ASP A 4 14.80 19.74 -6.15
N ASN A 5 14.79 19.84 -4.82
CA ASN A 5 13.87 19.10 -3.97
C ASN A 5 12.53 19.84 -3.95
N LEU A 6 11.45 19.14 -4.29
CA LEU A 6 10.10 19.67 -4.18
C LEU A 6 9.48 19.22 -2.87
N VAL A 7 9.01 20.16 -2.06
CA VAL A 7 8.26 19.85 -0.82
C VAL A 7 6.78 20.13 -1.04
N VAL A 8 5.94 19.13 -0.79
CA VAL A 8 4.49 19.26 -0.75
C VAL A 8 4.08 19.41 0.71
N ILE A 9 3.62 20.60 1.08
CA ILE A 9 3.16 20.90 2.44
C ILE A 9 1.65 20.73 2.51
N VAL A 10 1.19 19.97 3.49
CA VAL A 10 -0.23 19.72 3.79
C VAL A 10 -0.46 20.08 5.24
N ARG A 11 -1.55 20.80 5.56
CA ARG A 11 -1.88 21.03 6.97
C ARG A 11 -2.33 19.72 7.60
N ASN A 12 -1.93 19.44 8.84
CA ASN A 12 -2.27 18.18 9.50
C ASN A 12 -3.79 17.97 9.58
N GLU A 13 -4.57 19.04 9.79
CA GLU A 13 -6.03 19.01 9.78
C GLU A 13 -6.63 18.59 8.43
N ASP A 14 -5.92 18.83 7.32
CA ASP A 14 -6.35 18.53 5.96
C ASP A 14 -5.92 17.12 5.49
N ILE A 15 -5.03 16.42 6.22
CA ILE A 15 -4.53 15.11 5.79
C ILE A 15 -5.68 14.11 5.67
N PHE A 16 -6.47 13.94 6.72
CA PHE A 16 -7.57 12.97 6.71
C PHE A 16 -8.60 13.26 5.61
N PRO A 17 -9.15 14.48 5.49
CA PRO A 17 -10.18 14.76 4.47
C PRO A 17 -9.62 14.91 3.04
N HIS A 18 -8.38 15.38 2.86
CA HIS A 18 -7.94 15.92 1.56
C HIS A 18 -6.62 15.36 1.02
N ILE A 19 -5.87 14.51 1.73
CA ILE A 19 -4.57 14.04 1.23
C ILE A 19 -4.68 13.35 -0.13
N HIS A 20 -5.74 12.58 -0.33
CA HIS A 20 -6.03 11.87 -1.57
C HIS A 20 -6.51 12.79 -2.71
N GLU A 21 -6.71 14.08 -2.47
CA GLU A 21 -7.10 15.09 -3.45
C GLU A 21 -5.92 15.89 -3.99
N VAL A 22 -4.71 15.66 -3.46
CA VAL A 22 -3.48 16.27 -3.99
C VAL A 22 -3.35 15.94 -5.49
N PRO A 23 -3.27 16.94 -6.38
CA PRO A 23 -3.19 16.70 -7.81
C PRO A 23 -1.98 15.86 -8.18
N SER A 24 -2.19 14.85 -9.03
CA SER A 24 -1.12 13.95 -9.47
C SER A 24 -0.37 13.26 -8.32
N LEU A 25 -1.03 13.00 -7.18
CA LEU A 25 -0.40 12.44 -5.97
C LEU A 25 0.47 11.22 -6.25
N LEU A 26 -0.02 10.25 -7.02
CA LEU A 26 0.75 9.06 -7.33
C LEU A 26 2.03 9.39 -8.10
N ARG A 27 1.93 10.25 -9.12
CA ARG A 27 3.07 10.69 -9.91
C ARG A 27 4.11 11.41 -9.04
N LEU A 28 3.66 12.27 -8.13
CA LEU A 28 4.55 12.93 -7.16
C LEU A 28 5.27 11.92 -6.27
N LYS A 29 4.59 10.87 -5.79
CA LYS A 29 5.20 9.78 -5.00
C LYS A 29 6.26 9.00 -5.78
N HIS A 30 6.19 8.90 -7.10
CA HIS A 30 7.24 8.23 -7.88
C HIS A 30 8.55 9.02 -7.94
N PHE A 31 8.52 10.34 -7.74
CA PHE A 31 9.74 11.16 -7.83
C PHE A 31 10.50 11.17 -6.49
N PRO A 32 11.75 10.68 -6.43
CA PRO A 32 12.48 10.55 -5.17
C PRO A 32 12.89 11.88 -4.53
N ASN A 33 12.95 12.96 -5.31
CA ASN A 33 13.21 14.33 -4.85
C ASN A 33 11.95 15.06 -4.37
N VAL A 34 10.79 14.40 -4.34
CA VAL A 34 9.54 14.96 -3.78
C VAL A 34 9.34 14.46 -2.35
N THR A 35 9.33 15.38 -1.39
CA THR A 35 8.99 15.12 0.00
C THR A 35 7.60 15.66 0.32
N PHE A 36 6.94 15.07 1.32
CA PHE A 36 5.62 15.50 1.78
C PHE A 36 5.69 15.75 3.29
N ALA A 37 5.19 16.91 3.71
CA ALA A 37 5.26 17.37 5.10
C ALA A 37 3.86 17.76 5.60
N GLY A 38 3.49 17.21 6.74
CA GLY A 38 2.32 17.60 7.53
C GLY A 38 2.71 18.69 8.53
N VAL A 39 2.00 19.82 8.54
CA VAL A 39 2.30 20.96 9.44
C VAL A 39 1.04 21.41 10.17
N ASP A 40 1.19 21.85 11.42
CA ASP A 40 0.14 22.57 12.14
C ASP A 40 0.23 24.07 11.88
N SER A 41 1.44 24.61 11.69
CA SER A 41 1.69 26.00 11.35
C SER A 41 2.91 26.18 10.42
N PRO A 42 3.08 27.34 9.76
CA PRO A 42 4.22 27.57 8.86
C PRO A 42 5.58 27.38 9.53
N GLU A 43 5.68 27.64 10.84
CA GLU A 43 6.90 27.54 11.64
C GLU A 43 7.44 26.11 11.71
N ASP A 44 6.58 25.09 11.61
CA ASP A 44 7.00 23.67 11.64
C ASP A 44 8.00 23.31 10.53
N THR A 45 7.97 24.06 9.42
CA THR A 45 8.92 23.90 8.32
C THR A 45 10.29 24.47 8.64
N LEU A 46 10.35 25.54 9.44
CA LEU A 46 11.59 26.20 9.85
C LEU A 46 12.26 25.45 11.01
N ASP A 47 11.44 24.93 11.92
CA ASP A 47 11.90 24.25 13.14
C ASP A 47 12.11 22.74 12.94
N HIS A 48 11.85 22.23 11.74
CA HIS A 48 11.92 20.79 11.38
C HIS A 48 11.07 19.90 12.29
N THR A 49 9.93 20.40 12.74
CA THR A 49 8.96 19.69 13.61
C THR A 49 7.78 19.10 12.83
N TYR A 50 7.80 19.19 11.50
CA TYR A 50 6.75 18.66 10.63
C TYR A 50 6.62 17.12 10.70
N GLN A 51 5.41 16.62 10.44
CA GLN A 51 5.15 15.20 10.26
C GLN A 51 5.59 14.75 8.86
N GLU A 52 6.49 13.77 8.77
CA GLU A 52 6.82 13.17 7.47
C GLU A 52 5.64 12.36 6.90
N LEU A 53 5.22 12.70 5.69
CA LEU A 53 4.20 11.98 4.92
C LEU A 53 4.85 11.29 3.73
N PHE A 54 4.30 10.15 3.30
CA PHE A 54 4.74 9.38 2.14
C PHE A 54 6.26 9.21 2.04
N HIS A 55 6.91 8.97 3.17
CA HIS A 55 8.37 9.00 3.31
C HIS A 55 9.04 7.85 2.55
N SER A 56 8.73 6.60 2.90
CA SER A 56 9.36 5.44 2.25
C SER A 56 8.53 4.16 2.37
N GLY A 57 8.93 3.14 1.61
CA GLY A 57 8.28 1.83 1.61
C GLY A 57 6.84 1.88 1.08
N GLY A 58 6.05 0.90 1.49
CA GLY A 58 4.67 0.80 1.02
C GLY A 58 3.86 -0.25 1.76
N PHE A 59 2.62 -0.41 1.33
CA PHE A 59 1.82 -1.56 1.68
C PHE A 59 1.06 -2.10 0.47
N VAL A 60 0.74 -3.38 0.53
CA VAL A 60 -0.05 -4.09 -0.47
C VAL A 60 -1.37 -4.52 0.18
N VAL A 61 -2.45 -4.39 -0.56
CA VAL A 61 -3.80 -4.89 -0.23
C VAL A 61 -4.39 -5.51 -1.48
N SER A 62 -5.11 -6.62 -1.34
CA SER A 62 -5.76 -7.33 -2.45
C SER A 62 -7.26 -7.07 -2.49
N ASP A 63 -7.86 -7.22 -3.68
CA ASP A 63 -9.28 -7.49 -3.77
C ASP A 63 -9.63 -8.88 -3.24
N ASP A 64 -10.91 -9.20 -3.16
CA ASP A 64 -11.38 -10.46 -2.60
C ASP A 64 -11.13 -11.68 -3.50
N LYS A 65 -10.57 -11.52 -4.70
CA LYS A 65 -10.34 -12.61 -5.65
C LYS A 65 -8.87 -12.97 -5.80
N VAL A 66 -7.98 -11.98 -5.76
CA VAL A 66 -6.54 -12.17 -6.04
C VAL A 66 -5.95 -13.31 -5.21
N LEU A 67 -6.17 -13.35 -3.90
CA LEU A 67 -5.59 -14.41 -3.07
C LEU A 67 -6.17 -15.80 -3.36
N GLU A 68 -7.41 -15.87 -3.84
CA GLU A 68 -8.10 -17.11 -4.18
C GLU A 68 -7.58 -17.69 -5.49
N THR A 69 -7.48 -16.85 -6.51
CA THR A 69 -7.11 -17.25 -7.89
C THR A 69 -5.62 -17.39 -8.09
N MET A 70 -4.81 -16.66 -7.30
CA MET A 70 -3.36 -16.77 -7.33
C MET A 70 -2.89 -18.18 -6.97
N THR A 71 -1.94 -18.66 -7.77
CA THR A 71 -1.25 -19.92 -7.54
C THR A 71 -0.30 -19.84 -6.34
N VAL A 72 0.07 -21.00 -5.79
CA VAL A 72 1.10 -21.06 -4.73
C VAL A 72 2.44 -20.48 -5.20
N GLY A 73 2.77 -20.63 -6.49
CA GLY A 73 3.99 -20.07 -7.09
C GLY A 73 3.98 -18.56 -7.07
N GLU A 74 2.93 -17.95 -7.61
CA GLU A 74 2.75 -16.50 -7.61
C GLU A 74 2.74 -15.91 -6.20
N LEU A 75 2.11 -16.58 -5.23
CA LEU A 75 2.16 -16.14 -3.82
C LEU A 75 3.60 -16.07 -3.31
N LYS A 76 4.38 -17.12 -3.55
CA LYS A 76 5.80 -17.14 -3.15
C LYS A 76 6.59 -16.03 -3.83
N ASP A 77 6.28 -15.71 -5.09
CA ASP A 77 6.98 -14.67 -5.82
C ASP A 77 6.59 -13.26 -5.36
N VAL A 78 5.33 -13.04 -4.97
CA VAL A 78 4.89 -11.80 -4.30
C VAL A 78 5.61 -11.63 -2.96
N ILE A 79 5.68 -12.69 -2.14
CA ILE A 79 6.39 -12.65 -0.84
C ILE A 79 7.88 -12.35 -1.04
N LYS A 80 8.57 -13.05 -1.94
CA LYS A 80 9.99 -12.75 -2.27
C LYS A 80 10.17 -11.32 -2.75
N THR A 81 9.21 -10.79 -3.49
CA THR A 81 9.26 -9.40 -3.97
C THR A 81 9.13 -8.43 -2.80
N LEU A 82 8.21 -8.66 -1.86
CA LEU A 82 8.09 -7.88 -0.63
C LEU A 82 9.35 -7.98 0.24
N GLU A 83 9.99 -9.14 0.34
CA GLU A 83 11.27 -9.31 1.04
C GLU A 83 12.38 -8.47 0.39
N LYS A 84 12.47 -8.48 -0.94
CA LYS A 84 13.41 -7.62 -1.69
C LYS A 84 13.12 -6.15 -1.45
N LEU A 85 11.85 -5.73 -1.53
CA LEU A 85 11.44 -4.35 -1.25
C LEU A 85 11.81 -3.92 0.18
N ASN A 86 11.73 -4.85 1.14
CA ASN A 86 12.08 -4.61 2.54
C ASN A 86 13.58 -4.39 2.79
N SER A 87 14.46 -4.68 1.83
CA SER A 87 15.89 -4.31 1.94
C SER A 87 16.13 -2.79 1.94
N HIS A 88 15.16 -2.00 1.44
CA HIS A 88 15.27 -0.55 1.27
C HIS A 88 14.05 0.23 1.80
N GLY A 89 13.14 -0.42 2.54
CA GLY A 89 11.93 0.22 3.04
C GLY A 89 11.13 -0.69 3.96
N ARG A 90 10.03 -0.19 4.53
CA ARG A 90 9.13 -1.00 5.36
C ARG A 90 7.88 -1.36 4.57
N TRP A 91 7.94 -2.46 3.83
CA TRP A 91 6.84 -3.03 3.06
C TRP A 91 6.07 -4.09 3.83
N LYS A 92 4.75 -4.10 3.66
CA LYS A 92 3.86 -5.07 4.31
C LYS A 92 2.67 -5.38 3.43
N TRP A 93 2.23 -6.63 3.41
CA TRP A 93 0.94 -7.01 2.84
C TRP A 93 -0.12 -7.02 3.94
N LEU A 94 -1.08 -6.12 3.85
CA LEU A 94 -2.22 -6.03 4.74
C LEU A 94 -3.34 -6.90 4.17
N LEU A 95 -3.66 -7.96 4.91
CA LEU A 95 -4.70 -8.92 4.57
C LEU A 95 -5.99 -8.50 5.27
N HIS A 96 -7.03 -8.19 4.50
CA HIS A 96 -8.37 -8.00 5.01
C HIS A 96 -8.86 -9.23 5.79
N TYR A 97 -9.75 -9.01 6.75
CA TYR A 97 -10.27 -10.08 7.58
C TYR A 97 -11.02 -11.11 6.73
N ARG A 98 -11.80 -10.66 5.74
CA ARG A 98 -12.61 -11.53 4.88
C ARG A 98 -11.75 -12.48 4.05
N GLU A 99 -10.67 -11.98 3.42
CA GLU A 99 -9.78 -12.83 2.61
C GLU A 99 -9.04 -13.86 3.47
N SER A 100 -8.58 -13.46 4.65
CA SER A 100 -7.92 -14.36 5.61
C SER A 100 -8.87 -15.44 6.13
N LYS A 101 -10.11 -15.05 6.47
CA LYS A 101 -11.14 -15.98 6.94
C LYS A 101 -11.50 -17.00 5.87
N LYS A 102 -11.70 -16.54 4.62
CA LYS A 102 -12.07 -17.44 3.52
C LYS A 102 -10.94 -18.42 3.21
N LEU A 103 -9.69 -17.97 3.14
CA LEU A 103 -8.54 -18.85 2.91
C LEU A 103 -8.44 -19.95 3.98
N MET A 104 -8.68 -19.61 5.25
CA MET A 104 -8.70 -20.57 6.36
C MET A 104 -9.84 -21.60 6.23
N GLU A 105 -11.00 -21.21 5.69
CA GLU A 105 -12.11 -22.13 5.43
C GLU A 105 -11.76 -23.09 4.28
N ASP A 106 -11.22 -22.57 3.18
CA ASP A 106 -10.83 -23.34 1.99
C ASP A 106 -9.67 -24.31 2.28
N ALA A 107 -8.73 -23.93 3.15
CA ALA A 107 -7.59 -24.75 3.57
C ALA A 107 -7.96 -26.10 4.22
N ARG A 108 -9.22 -26.30 4.60
CA ARG A 108 -9.71 -27.58 5.15
C ARG A 108 -9.91 -28.66 4.10
N GLY A 109 -10.10 -28.27 2.85
CA GLY A 109 -10.43 -29.18 1.75
C GLY A 109 -9.54 -29.01 0.51
N ASP A 110 -8.85 -27.89 0.36
CA ASP A 110 -7.96 -27.61 -0.75
C ASP A 110 -6.49 -27.57 -0.31
N PRO A 111 -5.65 -28.53 -0.77
CA PRO A 111 -4.20 -28.53 -0.49
C PRO A 111 -3.47 -27.26 -0.96
N ALA A 112 -3.92 -26.63 -2.04
CA ALA A 112 -3.34 -25.39 -2.52
C ALA A 112 -3.67 -24.24 -1.56
N ALA A 113 -4.93 -24.09 -1.16
CA ALA A 113 -5.34 -23.14 -0.12
C ALA A 113 -4.61 -23.37 1.21
N HIS A 114 -4.45 -24.62 1.65
CA HIS A 114 -3.69 -24.96 2.85
C HIS A 114 -2.23 -24.50 2.77
N THR A 115 -1.60 -24.72 1.61
CA THR A 115 -0.22 -24.26 1.38
C THR A 115 -0.13 -22.74 1.39
N LYS A 116 -1.08 -22.04 0.77
CA LYS A 116 -1.15 -20.57 0.80
C LYS A 116 -1.31 -20.04 2.22
N GLU A 117 -2.22 -20.63 3.01
CA GLU A 117 -2.46 -20.28 4.41
C GLU A 117 -1.20 -20.45 5.25
N PHE A 118 -0.51 -21.59 5.10
CA PHE A 118 0.74 -21.88 5.82
C PHE A 118 1.84 -20.85 5.49
N VAL A 119 2.03 -20.53 4.21
CA VAL A 119 3.00 -19.51 3.77
C VAL A 119 2.69 -18.16 4.40
N LEU A 120 1.43 -17.70 4.31
CA LEU A 120 1.04 -16.41 4.86
C LEU A 120 1.18 -16.34 6.38
N LYS A 121 0.85 -17.41 7.12
CA LYS A 121 1.06 -17.49 8.58
C LYS A 121 2.54 -17.43 8.95
N SER A 122 3.40 -18.12 8.20
CA SER A 122 4.86 -18.03 8.40
C SER A 122 5.36 -16.59 8.20
N CYS A 123 4.80 -15.86 7.23
CA CYS A 123 5.16 -14.47 6.93
C CYS A 123 4.67 -13.45 7.98
N GLN A 124 3.68 -13.80 8.80
CA GLN A 124 3.25 -12.95 9.93
C GLN A 124 4.34 -12.91 11.00
N GLY A 125 5.01 -14.04 11.26
CA GLY A 125 6.13 -14.11 12.21
C GLY A 125 7.33 -13.25 11.81
N THR A 126 7.50 -12.99 10.51
CA THR A 126 8.55 -12.11 9.96
C THR A 126 8.04 -10.70 9.64
N ASN A 127 6.81 -10.37 10.03
CA ASN A 127 6.17 -9.05 9.84
C ASN A 127 6.03 -8.61 8.36
N ILE A 128 6.06 -9.56 7.42
CA ILE A 128 5.83 -9.31 5.99
C ILE A 128 4.33 -9.18 5.72
N THR A 129 3.51 -9.94 6.43
CA THR A 129 2.04 -9.94 6.31
C THR A 129 1.41 -9.53 7.65
N GLU A 130 0.24 -8.90 7.59
CA GLU A 130 -0.58 -8.56 8.76
C GLU A 130 -2.04 -8.75 8.42
N VAL A 131 -2.82 -9.35 9.33
CA VAL A 131 -4.28 -9.44 9.16
C VAL A 131 -4.91 -8.24 9.82
N LEU A 132 -5.63 -7.44 9.02
CA LEU A 132 -6.37 -6.28 9.48
C LEU A 132 -7.55 -6.69 10.37
N HIS A 133 -7.94 -5.78 11.25
CA HIS A 133 -9.23 -5.88 11.95
C HIS A 133 -10.39 -5.81 10.96
N TYR A 134 -11.56 -6.27 11.40
CA TYR A 134 -12.77 -6.25 10.58
C TYR A 134 -13.12 -4.81 10.16
N HIS A 135 -13.22 -4.59 8.85
CA HIS A 135 -13.64 -3.33 8.24
C HIS A 135 -15.02 -3.49 7.60
N LYS A 136 -15.67 -2.36 7.28
CA LYS A 136 -16.96 -2.39 6.59
C LYS A 136 -16.89 -3.12 5.23
N CYS A 137 -15.75 -3.01 4.54
CA CYS A 137 -15.52 -3.69 3.27
C CYS A 137 -15.36 -5.22 3.40
N ASP A 138 -15.21 -5.76 4.62
CA ASP A 138 -15.23 -7.21 4.88
C ASP A 138 -16.65 -7.78 4.91
N SER A 139 -17.68 -6.94 4.93
CA SER A 139 -19.06 -7.41 4.87
C SER A 139 -19.32 -8.19 3.59
N ARG A 140 -20.19 -9.21 3.66
CA ARG A 140 -20.69 -9.92 2.46
C ARG A 140 -21.46 -8.98 1.53
N SER A 141 -22.05 -7.92 2.07
CA SER A 141 -22.76 -6.88 1.32
C SER A 141 -21.84 -5.75 0.83
N CYS A 142 -20.52 -5.93 0.89
CA CYS A 142 -19.55 -4.91 0.50
C CYS A 142 -19.77 -4.45 -0.93
N VAL A 143 -19.86 -3.13 -1.11
CA VAL A 143 -19.91 -2.49 -2.43
C VAL A 143 -18.57 -1.89 -2.81
N ARG A 144 -18.33 -1.70 -4.12
CA ARG A 144 -17.08 -1.10 -4.66
C ARG A 144 -16.69 0.20 -3.94
N PHE A 145 -17.67 1.02 -3.59
CA PHE A 145 -17.47 2.27 -2.85
C PHE A 145 -16.86 2.07 -1.45
N GLU A 146 -17.30 1.06 -0.71
CA GLU A 146 -16.79 0.77 0.65
C GLU A 146 -15.34 0.27 0.60
N ARG A 147 -15.01 -0.55 -0.40
CA ARG A 147 -13.63 -0.98 -0.64
C ARG A 147 -12.74 0.20 -0.99
N PHE A 148 -13.20 1.07 -1.89
CA PHE A 148 -12.46 2.27 -2.27
C PHE A 148 -12.20 3.18 -1.06
N ASN A 149 -13.21 3.46 -0.23
CA ASN A 149 -13.04 4.23 1.00
C ASN A 149 -12.10 3.54 2.00
N CYS A 150 -12.14 2.20 2.10
CA CYS A 150 -11.18 1.48 2.93
C CYS A 150 -9.74 1.70 2.45
N LEU A 151 -9.49 1.68 1.15
CA LEU A 151 -8.15 1.95 0.60
C LEU A 151 -7.68 3.37 0.91
N LEU A 152 -8.56 4.37 0.78
CA LEU A 152 -8.25 5.75 1.15
C LEU A 152 -7.91 5.86 2.65
N ASN A 153 -8.70 5.23 3.50
CA ASN A 153 -8.48 5.22 4.94
C ASN A 153 -7.17 4.50 5.31
N LEU A 154 -6.86 3.37 4.69
CA LEU A 154 -5.59 2.66 4.91
C LEU A 154 -4.38 3.50 4.51
N GLN A 155 -4.48 4.24 3.39
CA GLN A 155 -3.44 5.17 2.97
C GLN A 155 -3.21 6.27 4.02
N ILE A 156 -4.27 6.76 4.68
CA ILE A 156 -4.16 7.75 5.76
C ILE A 156 -3.61 7.12 7.05
N GLN A 157 -4.08 5.93 7.44
CA GLN A 157 -3.59 5.21 8.63
C GLN A 157 -2.11 4.86 8.50
N HIS A 158 -1.65 4.61 7.28
CA HIS A 158 -0.26 4.33 6.95
C HIS A 158 0.40 5.50 6.24
N ILE A 159 0.12 6.74 6.66
CA ILE A 159 0.55 7.96 5.95
C ILE A 159 2.06 8.06 5.70
N THR A 160 2.89 7.42 6.54
CA THR A 160 4.36 7.39 6.36
C THR A 160 4.81 6.45 5.22
N LYS A 161 3.94 5.54 4.76
CA LYS A 161 4.20 4.62 3.66
C LYS A 161 4.03 5.36 2.34
N ARG A 162 5.07 5.37 1.51
CA ARG A 162 5.04 6.11 0.24
C ARG A 162 4.02 5.54 -0.73
N PHE A 163 4.02 4.21 -0.91
CA PHE A 163 3.14 3.54 -1.86
C PHE A 163 2.02 2.76 -1.18
N ALA A 164 0.80 2.93 -1.69
CA ALA A 164 -0.33 2.05 -1.43
C ALA A 164 -0.59 1.27 -2.72
N VAL A 165 -0.44 -0.05 -2.68
CA VAL A 165 -0.64 -0.92 -3.85
C VAL A 165 -1.92 -1.72 -3.66
N PHE A 166 -2.83 -1.63 -4.63
CA PHE A 166 -4.05 -2.42 -4.67
C PHE A 166 -3.93 -3.50 -5.75
N LEU A 167 -3.81 -4.76 -5.33
CA LEU A 167 -3.79 -5.91 -6.22
C LEU A 167 -5.21 -6.29 -6.65
N THR A 168 -5.44 -6.37 -7.95
CA THR A 168 -6.73 -6.78 -8.52
C THR A 168 -6.56 -7.45 -9.87
N GLU A 169 -7.45 -8.40 -10.20
CA GLU A 169 -7.48 -9.02 -11.52
C GLU A 169 -7.95 -8.05 -12.63
N ASN A 170 -8.64 -6.97 -12.26
CA ASN A 170 -9.20 -5.98 -13.19
C ASN A 170 -8.50 -4.63 -13.08
N ALA A 171 -7.16 -4.64 -13.11
CA ALA A 171 -6.34 -3.45 -12.91
C ALA A 171 -6.73 -2.28 -13.84
N SER A 172 -7.11 -2.55 -15.09
CA SER A 172 -7.50 -1.53 -16.08
C SER A 172 -8.79 -0.79 -15.74
N ALA A 173 -9.80 -1.48 -15.16
CA ALA A 173 -11.15 -0.93 -14.96
C ALA A 173 -11.24 0.11 -13.83
N SER A 174 -10.23 0.19 -12.97
CA SER A 174 -10.18 1.15 -11.85
C SER A 174 -8.89 1.96 -11.80
N ARG A 175 -8.02 1.82 -12.81
CA ARG A 175 -6.68 2.40 -12.82
C ARG A 175 -6.70 3.90 -12.55
N GLU A 176 -7.34 4.66 -13.43
CA GLU A 176 -7.39 6.12 -13.35
C GLU A 176 -7.97 6.61 -12.02
N ALA A 177 -9.06 5.98 -11.54
CA ALA A 177 -9.70 6.35 -10.29
C ALA A 177 -8.81 6.12 -9.06
N LEU A 178 -7.96 5.09 -9.06
CA LEU A 178 -7.02 4.80 -7.98
C LEU A 178 -5.77 5.69 -8.09
N GLU A 179 -5.22 5.84 -9.29
CA GLU A 179 -4.01 6.64 -9.54
C GLU A 179 -4.24 8.11 -9.18
N ASN A 180 -5.42 8.65 -9.52
CA ASN A 180 -5.84 10.00 -9.13
C ASN A 180 -5.92 10.20 -7.61
N LYS A 181 -6.03 9.12 -6.83
CA LYS A 181 -6.05 9.14 -5.36
C LYS A 181 -4.73 8.70 -4.71
N GLY A 182 -3.66 8.58 -5.49
CA GLY A 182 -2.35 8.19 -4.96
C GLY A 182 -2.15 6.70 -4.71
N ILE A 183 -3.04 5.85 -5.26
CA ILE A 183 -3.02 4.39 -5.08
C ILE A 183 -2.63 3.72 -6.41
N LEU A 184 -1.70 2.78 -6.33
CA LEU A 184 -1.19 2.03 -7.47
C LEU A 184 -2.03 0.76 -7.67
N GLY A 185 -2.92 0.75 -8.65
CA GLY A 185 -3.73 -0.41 -9.01
C GLY A 185 -3.00 -1.33 -9.99
N LEU A 186 -2.69 -2.56 -9.59
CA LEU A 186 -1.92 -3.52 -10.39
C LEU A 186 -2.54 -4.91 -10.32
N ASP A 187 -2.28 -5.75 -11.32
CA ASP A 187 -2.42 -7.20 -11.17
C ASP A 187 -1.12 -7.78 -10.59
N VAL A 188 -1.12 -9.09 -10.31
CA VAL A 188 0.03 -9.79 -9.73
C VAL A 188 1.26 -9.66 -10.63
N SER A 189 1.10 -9.88 -11.94
CA SER A 189 2.21 -9.79 -12.89
C SER A 189 2.78 -8.38 -12.99
N GLY A 190 1.92 -7.36 -12.98
CA GLY A 190 2.28 -5.95 -12.98
C GLY A 190 3.02 -5.54 -11.72
N PHE A 191 2.64 -6.05 -10.55
CA PHE A 191 3.37 -5.82 -9.31
C PHE A 191 4.77 -6.43 -9.35
N LEU A 192 4.90 -7.68 -9.79
CA LEU A 192 6.20 -8.35 -9.90
C LEU A 192 7.14 -7.63 -10.89
N ALA A 193 6.58 -7.07 -11.97
CA ALA A 193 7.35 -6.37 -13.00
C ALA A 193 7.81 -4.96 -12.56
N THR A 194 6.97 -4.23 -11.82
CA THR A 194 7.21 -2.81 -11.50
C THR A 194 7.78 -2.58 -10.10
N ALA A 195 7.88 -3.62 -9.26
CA ALA A 195 8.35 -3.49 -7.88
C ALA A 195 9.67 -2.72 -7.72
N GLN A 196 10.62 -2.89 -8.65
CA GLN A 196 11.92 -2.20 -8.58
C GLN A 196 11.81 -0.68 -8.71
N GLU A 197 10.79 -0.18 -9.40
CA GLU A 197 10.54 1.28 -9.51
C GLU A 197 10.12 1.88 -8.16
N MET A 198 9.63 1.06 -7.24
CA MET A 198 9.21 1.47 -5.89
C MET A 198 10.33 1.33 -4.84
N VAL A 199 11.53 0.92 -5.25
CA VAL A 199 12.74 0.81 -4.40
C VAL A 199 13.52 2.13 -4.35
N ALA A 200 13.12 3.14 -5.13
CA ALA A 200 13.91 4.36 -5.36
C ALA A 200 14.48 4.93 -4.03
N PRO A 201 15.71 5.46 -4.03
CA PRO A 201 16.36 5.96 -2.84
C PRO A 201 15.68 7.27 -2.42
N PHE A 202 14.53 7.16 -1.76
CA PHE A 202 13.85 8.26 -1.12
C PHE A 202 14.78 8.70 0.01
N GLY A 203 15.46 9.82 -0.22
CA GLY A 203 16.47 10.31 0.70
C GLY A 203 15.89 10.40 2.11
N ARG A 204 16.69 10.08 3.13
CA ARG A 204 16.42 10.65 4.45
C ARG A 204 16.39 12.16 4.24
N GLY A 205 15.32 12.82 4.68
CA GLY A 205 15.09 14.24 4.43
C GLY A 205 16.40 15.02 4.52
N PHE A 206 16.85 15.55 3.37
CA PHE A 206 17.85 16.58 3.35
C PHE A 206 17.08 17.90 3.43
N TRP A 207 16.78 18.28 4.66
CA TRP A 207 16.45 19.64 5.08
C TRP A 207 17.12 19.83 6.42
#